data_AF-A0A931W337-F1
#
_entry.id   AF-A0A931W337-F1
#
_cell.length_a   1.000
_cell.length_b   1.000
_cell.length_c   1.000
_cell.angle_alpha   90.00
_cell.angle_beta   90.00
_cell.angle_gamma   90.00
#
_symmetry.space_group_name_H-M   'P 1'
#
loop_
_entity.id
_entity.type
_entity.pdbx_description
1 polymer ?
#
loop_
_entity_poly.entity_id
_entity_poly.type
_entity_poly.pdbx_seq_one_letter_code
_entity_poly.pdbx_strand_id
1 'polypeptide(L)'
;VRRGLRRKNERPPEDHWAVRDEKFEQKLLDDYYDFKGWNRDGIPTKETLDKLGLNYVSEDFIKRGILTGNGVAPSRDTSKEKGEPIESRGA
;
A
#
# COMPACT_ATOMS: atom_id res chain seq x y z
N VAL A 1 -11.57 3.62 -2.65
CA VAL A 1 -11.20 2.21 -2.31
C VAL A 1 -12.22 1.16 -2.78
N ARG A 2 -13.50 1.20 -2.36
CA ARG A 2 -14.54 0.21 -2.75
C ARG A 2 -14.69 0.01 -4.26
N ARG A 3 -14.48 1.08 -5.05
CA ARG A 3 -14.53 1.07 -6.52
C ARG A 3 -13.19 0.72 -7.20
N GLY A 4 -12.19 0.22 -6.45
CA GLY A 4 -10.91 -0.24 -7.01
C GLY A 4 -9.73 0.74 -6.91
N LEU A 5 -9.91 1.95 -6.36
CA LEU A 5 -8.79 2.87 -6.10
C LEU A 5 -7.75 2.24 -5.15
N ARG A 6 -6.47 2.31 -5.53
CA ARG A 6 -5.28 1.78 -4.80
C ARG A 6 -4.09 2.70 -5.05
N ARG A 7 -3.04 2.58 -4.23
CA ARG A 7 -1.77 3.32 -4.34
C ARG A 7 -1.26 3.51 -5.79
N LYS A 8 -1.28 2.45 -6.60
CA LYS A 8 -0.81 2.52 -8.01
C LYS A 8 -1.55 3.54 -8.89
N ASN A 9 -2.77 3.93 -8.52
CA ASN A 9 -3.57 4.91 -9.23
C ASN A 9 -3.33 6.35 -8.74
N GLU A 10 -2.51 6.54 -7.70
CA GLU A 10 -2.18 7.83 -7.09
C GLU A 10 -0.81 8.36 -7.56
N ARG A 11 -0.25 7.76 -8.62
CA ARG A 11 0.98 8.24 -9.27
C ARG A 11 0.65 9.40 -10.21
N PRO A 12 1.27 10.58 -10.05
CA PRO A 12 1.14 11.69 -10.99
C PRO A 12 1.61 11.32 -12.40
N PRO A 13 1.12 12.01 -13.45
CA PRO A 13 1.62 11.86 -14.82
C PRO A 13 3.14 11.98 -14.89
N GLU A 14 3.76 11.32 -15.87
CA GLU A 14 5.22 11.30 -16.00
C GLU A 14 5.82 12.68 -16.29
N ASP A 15 5.06 13.55 -16.96
CA ASP A 15 5.43 14.89 -17.38
C ASP A 15 4.94 16.00 -16.41
N HIS A 16 4.48 15.62 -15.21
CA HIS A 16 3.93 16.59 -14.25
C HIS A 16 4.97 17.58 -13.71
N TRP A 17 6.25 17.18 -13.68
CA TRP A 17 7.37 18.01 -13.23
C TRP A 17 8.56 17.95 -14.19
N ALA A 18 9.28 19.08 -14.31
CA ALA A 18 10.49 19.17 -15.12
C ALA A 18 11.66 18.32 -14.58
N VAL A 19 11.73 18.15 -13.25
CA VAL A 19 12.69 17.26 -12.57
C VAL A 19 11.91 16.45 -11.55
N ARG A 20 12.12 15.13 -11.56
CA ARG A 20 11.36 14.18 -10.75
C ARG A 20 12.27 13.42 -9.79
N ASP A 21 11.86 13.31 -8.52
CA ASP A 21 12.48 12.43 -7.53
C ASP A 21 11.44 11.41 -7.03
N GLU A 22 11.33 10.29 -7.74
CA GLU A 22 10.36 9.24 -7.43
C GLU A 22 10.58 8.63 -6.04
N LYS A 23 11.82 8.55 -5.56
CA LYS A 23 12.12 7.94 -4.27
C LYS A 23 11.57 8.81 -3.15
N PHE A 24 11.78 10.13 -3.26
CA PHE A 24 11.24 11.07 -2.30
C PHE A 24 9.71 11.13 -2.34
N GLU A 25 9.11 11.10 -3.54
CA GLU A 25 7.65 11.00 -3.72
C GLU A 25 7.06 9.77 -3.02
N GLN A 26 7.66 8.59 -3.20
CA GLN A 26 7.18 7.37 -2.53
C GLN A 26 7.28 7.46 -1.01
N LYS A 27 8.37 8.04 -0.49
CA LYS A 27 8.53 8.28 0.96
C LYS A 27 7.45 9.23 1.48
N LEU A 28 7.19 10.33 0.78
CA LEU A 28 6.13 11.28 1.17
C LEU A 28 4.75 10.61 1.18
N LEU A 29 4.48 9.74 0.22
CA LEU A 29 3.21 9.00 0.15
C LEU A 29 3.08 7.99 1.30
N ASP A 30 4.16 7.28 1.64
CA ASP A 30 4.21 6.39 2.81
C ASP A 30 3.95 7.15 4.11
N ASP A 31 4.70 8.23 4.34
CA ASP A 31 4.56 9.07 5.54
C ASP A 31 3.13 9.64 5.65
N TYR A 32 2.52 10.01 4.52
CA TYR A 32 1.15 10.48 4.47
C TYR A 32 0.14 9.39 4.85
N TYR A 33 0.28 8.17 4.32
CA TYR A 33 -0.60 7.07 4.69
C TYR A 33 -0.49 6.72 6.18
N ASP A 34 0.73 6.68 6.71
CA ASP A 34 0.96 6.44 8.14
C ASP A 34 0.30 7.52 8.99
N PHE A 35 0.46 8.80 8.62
CA PHE A 35 -0.21 9.92 9.27
C PHE A 35 -1.75 9.79 9.24
N LYS A 36 -2.32 9.31 8.13
CA LYS A 36 -3.76 9.08 7.99
C LYS A 36 -4.25 7.79 8.67
N GLY A 37 -3.35 6.94 9.15
CA GLY A 37 -3.66 5.60 9.67
C GLY A 37 -4.21 4.67 8.58
N TRP A 38 -3.64 4.77 7.39
CA TRP A 38 -3.94 3.91 6.24
C TRP A 38 -2.83 2.88 6.07
N ASN A 39 -3.12 1.79 5.37
CA ASN A 39 -2.09 0.82 5.01
C ASN A 39 -1.28 1.29 3.78
N ARG A 40 -0.23 0.53 3.44
CA ARG A 40 0.63 0.81 2.27
C ARG A 40 -0.10 0.78 0.92
N ASP A 41 -1.29 0.19 0.84
CA ASP A 41 -2.13 0.16 -0.36
C ASP A 41 -3.04 1.40 -0.50
N GLY A 42 -2.99 2.34 0.44
CA GLY A 42 -3.86 3.53 0.48
C GLY A 42 -5.27 3.22 0.97
N ILE A 43 -5.43 2.23 1.84
CA ILE A 43 -6.72 1.80 2.40
C ILE A 43 -6.76 2.17 3.89
N PRO A 44 -7.80 2.88 4.36
CA PRO A 44 -8.01 3.12 5.78
C PRO A 44 -8.05 1.81 6.57
N THR A 45 -7.28 1.73 7.66
CA THR A 45 -7.28 0.55 8.53
C THR A 45 -8.60 0.42 9.29
N LYS A 46 -8.90 -0.78 9.78
CA LYS A 46 -10.08 -1.01 10.64
C LYS A 46 -10.06 -0.08 11.86
N GLU A 47 -8.90 0.03 12.52
CA GLU A 47 -8.73 0.88 13.70
C GLU A 47 -9.08 2.34 13.41
N THR A 48 -8.58 2.91 12.31
CA THR A 48 -8.90 4.28 11.90
C THR A 48 -10.38 4.46 11.62
N LEU A 49 -11.00 3.51 10.91
CA LEU A 49 -12.43 3.56 10.61
C LEU A 49 -13.28 3.49 11.87
N ASP A 50 -12.94 2.61 12.81
CA ASP A 50 -13.68 2.44 14.06
C ASP A 50 -13.53 3.69 14.96
N LYS A 51 -12.33 4.30 15.04
CA LYS A 51 -12.10 5.57 15.75
C LYS A 51 -12.96 6.72 15.22
N LEU A 52 -13.27 6.69 13.92
CA LEU A 52 -14.11 7.70 13.26
C LEU A 52 -15.61 7.36 13.31
N GLY A 53 -16.01 6.26 13.98
CA GLY A 53 -17.41 5.80 14.00
C GLY A 53 -17.90 5.24 12.67
N LEU A 54 -16.99 4.81 11.79
CA LEU A 54 -17.27 4.27 10.46
C LEU A 54 -17.23 2.73 10.45
N ASN A 55 -17.65 2.09 11.52
CA ASN A 55 -17.62 0.63 11.70
C ASN A 55 -18.33 -0.12 10.56
N TYR A 56 -19.43 0.45 10.03
CA TYR A 56 -20.16 -0.13 8.89
C TYR A 56 -19.28 -0.20 7.62
N VAL A 57 -18.31 0.70 7.46
CA VAL A 57 -17.36 0.70 6.34
C VAL A 57 -16.29 -0.38 6.56
N SER A 58 -15.78 -0.50 7.78
CA SER A 58 -14.75 -1.52 8.09
C SER A 58 -15.33 -2.94 7.91
N GLU A 59 -16.57 -3.17 8.31
CA GLU A 59 -17.30 -4.41 8.03
C GLU A 59 -17.53 -4.67 6.53
N ASP A 60 -17.96 -3.68 5.75
CA ASP A 60 -18.14 -3.82 4.29
C ASP A 60 -16.80 -4.14 3.61
N PHE A 61 -15.70 -3.55 4.08
CA PHE A 61 -14.36 -3.83 3.54
C PHE A 61 -13.91 -5.27 3.85
N ILE A 62 -14.17 -5.77 5.06
CA ILE A 62 -13.87 -7.17 5.41
C ILE A 62 -14.73 -8.14 4.59
N LYS A 63 -16.05 -7.90 4.51
CA LYS A 63 -16.99 -8.74 3.73
C LYS A 63 -16.60 -8.82 2.25
N ARG A 64 -16.01 -7.76 1.69
CA ARG A 64 -15.53 -7.69 0.30
C ARG A 64 -14.09 -8.17 0.11
N GLY A 65 -13.40 -8.59 1.18
CA GLY A 65 -11.99 -8.98 1.13
C GLY A 65 -11.03 -7.82 0.80
N ILE A 66 -11.46 -6.57 1.03
CA ILE A 66 -10.62 -5.36 0.87
C ILE A 66 -9.67 -5.23 2.07
N LEU A 67 -10.15 -5.56 3.27
CA LEU A 67 -9.34 -5.73 4.49
C LEU A 67 -9.38 -7.21 4.91
N THR A 68 -8.29 -7.69 5.51
CA THR A 68 -8.29 -9.01 6.19
C THR A 68 -9.06 -8.93 7.50
N GLY A 69 -9.60 -10.05 7.98
CA GLY A 69 -10.42 -10.12 9.20
C GLY A 69 -9.75 -9.57 10.46
N ASN A 70 -8.41 -9.55 10.51
CA ASN A 70 -7.66 -8.94 11.60
C ASN A 70 -7.58 -7.40 11.50
N GLY A 71 -8.21 -6.78 10.48
CA GLY A 71 -8.15 -5.34 10.22
C GLY A 71 -6.83 -4.86 9.60
N VAL A 72 -5.92 -5.79 9.27
CA VAL A 72 -4.51 -5.52 8.93
C VAL A 72 -4.20 -5.56 7.43
N ALA A 73 -5.12 -5.84 6.51
CA ALA A 73 -4.79 -6.02 5.08
C ALA A 73 -3.75 -7.13 4.78
N PRO A 74 -3.85 -7.79 3.62
CA PRO A 74 -2.85 -8.74 3.19
C PRO A 74 -1.73 -7.95 2.51
N SER A 75 -0.64 -7.66 3.23
CA SER A 75 0.57 -7.12 2.59
C SER A 75 1.12 -8.17 1.64
N ARG A 76 1.19 -7.86 0.34
CA ARG A 76 1.90 -8.69 -0.65
C ARG A 76 3.40 -8.37 -0.62
N ASP A 77 4.04 -8.48 0.54
CA ASP A 77 5.51 -8.41 0.68
C ASP A 77 6.08 -9.79 1.04
N THR A 78 5.65 -10.84 0.34
CA THR A 78 6.27 -12.17 0.42
C THR A 78 6.43 -12.81 -0.95
N SER A 79 7.12 -12.14 -1.88
CA SER A 79 7.64 -12.79 -3.11
C SER A 79 8.66 -11.89 -3.84
N LYS A 80 9.78 -11.55 -3.20
CA LYS A 80 11.02 -11.27 -3.95
C LYS A 80 12.26 -11.57 -3.12
N GLU A 81 12.31 -12.77 -2.53
CA GLU A 81 13.57 -13.42 -2.21
C GLU A 81 13.68 -14.67 -3.09
N LYS A 82 14.37 -14.52 -4.22
CA LYS A 82 15.17 -15.59 -4.80
C LYS A 82 16.55 -15.00 -5.02
N GLY A 83 17.34 -15.02 -3.95
CA GLY A 83 18.78 -15.17 -4.11
C GLY A 83 19.07 -16.59 -4.56
N GLU A 84 20.00 -16.73 -5.51
CA GLU A 84 20.98 -17.82 -5.70
C GLU A 84 21.45 -17.84 -7.17
N PRO A 85 22.65 -18.36 -7.49
CA PRO A 85 23.93 -18.24 -6.79
C PRO A 85 25.04 -17.74 -7.74
N ILE A 86 26.16 -17.30 -7.16
CA ILE A 86 27.43 -17.07 -7.85
C ILE A 86 27.96 -18.39 -8.42
N GLU A 87 27.92 -18.56 -9.74
CA GLU A 87 28.63 -19.65 -10.42
C GLU A 87 30.05 -19.18 -10.73
N SER A 88 31.00 -19.68 -9.93
CA SER A 88 32.41 -19.70 -10.25
C SER A 88 32.64 -20.51 -11.53
N ARG A 89 33.17 -19.87 -12.57
CA ARG A 89 33.88 -20.58 -13.64
C ARG A 89 35.28 -20.02 -13.78
N GLY A 90 36.22 -20.78 -13.24
CA GLY A 90 37.59 -20.74 -13.72
C GLY A 90 37.67 -21.33 -15.13
N ALA A 91 38.54 -20.73 -15.92
CA ALA A 91 39.33 -21.36 -16.97
C ALA A 91 40.64 -20.58 -17.06
#